data_AF-A0A372JH53-F1
#
_entry.id   AF-A0A372JH53-F1
#
_cell.length_a   1.000
_cell.length_b   1.000
_cell.length_c   1.000
_cell.angle_alpha   90.00
_cell.angle_beta   90.00
_cell.angle_gamma   90.00
#
_symmetry.space_group_name_H-M   'P 1'
#
loop_
_entity.id
_entity.type
_entity.pdbx_description
1 polymer ?
#
loop_
_entity_poly.entity_id
_entity_poly.type
_entity_poly.pdbx_seq_one_letter_code
_entity_poly.pdbx_strand_id
1 'polypeptide(L)'
;MSVSTHVLDTGSGTPAAGIPVRLDHYDAETWRLVQEGETDASGRWSLSLPEAGAPADAPADAPADAPADGGAAAPASGEGPGDGPGPAAPAARLTGGL
;
A
#
# COMPACT_ATOMS: atom_id res chain seq x y z
N MET A 1 4.95 14.14 12.03
CA MET A 1 5.27 14.22 10.58
C MET A 1 4.02 13.82 9.80
N SER A 2 3.87 14.16 8.51
CA SER A 2 2.72 13.71 7.70
C SER A 2 3.15 13.10 6.37
N VAL A 3 2.29 12.23 5.84
CA VAL A 3 2.40 11.60 4.52
C VAL A 3 1.11 11.90 3.76
N SER A 4 1.21 12.27 2.49
CA SER A 4 0.06 12.52 1.63
C SER A 4 0.28 11.98 0.22
N THR A 5 -0.82 11.64 -0.44
CA THR A 5 -0.85 11.23 -1.84
C THR A 5 -1.95 11.97 -2.59
N HIS A 6 -1.80 12.06 -3.90
CA HIS A 6 -2.78 12.64 -4.82
C HIS A 6 -2.84 11.79 -6.08
N VAL A 7 -4.03 11.27 -6.38
CA VAL A 7 -4.29 10.38 -7.51
C VAL A 7 -5.09 11.15 -8.55
N LEU A 8 -4.61 11.11 -9.79
CA LEU A 8 -5.24 11.74 -10.94
C LEU A 8 -5.66 10.66 -11.94
N ASP A 9 -6.89 10.74 -12.44
CA ASP A 9 -7.32 10.01 -13.62
C ASP A 9 -6.86 10.77 -14.87
N THR A 10 -5.94 10.19 -15.62
CA THR A 10 -5.37 10.81 -16.83
C THR A 10 -6.24 10.66 -18.07
N GLY A 11 -7.23 9.75 -18.04
CA GLY A 11 -8.22 9.60 -19.11
C GLY A 11 -9.28 10.70 -19.08
N SER A 12 -9.76 11.06 -17.90
CA SER A 12 -10.73 12.16 -17.71
C SER A 12 -10.07 13.51 -17.42
N GLY A 13 -8.81 13.52 -16.98
CA GLY A 13 -8.10 14.71 -16.53
C GLY A 13 -8.62 15.24 -15.18
N THR A 14 -9.29 14.41 -14.38
CA THR A 14 -9.89 14.79 -13.10
C THR A 14 -9.26 14.05 -11.92
N PRO A 15 -9.32 14.59 -10.70
CA PRO A 15 -8.90 13.85 -9.51
C PRO A 15 -9.69 12.54 -9.36
N ALA A 16 -8.99 11.48 -8.95
CA ALA A 16 -9.59 10.16 -8.78
C ALA A 16 -10.03 9.99 -7.33
N ALA A 17 -11.33 10.16 -7.08
CA ALA A 17 -11.95 9.98 -5.77
C ALA A 17 -12.32 8.52 -5.50
N GLY A 18 -12.37 8.13 -4.22
CA GLY A 18 -12.76 6.78 -3.80
C GLY A 18 -11.74 5.69 -4.14
N ILE A 19 -10.48 6.06 -4.38
CA ILE A 19 -9.42 5.10 -4.69
C ILE A 19 -8.85 4.55 -3.38
N PRO A 20 -8.88 3.23 -3.15
CA PRO A 20 -8.28 2.63 -1.98
C PRO A 20 -6.77 2.87 -1.92
N VAL A 21 -6.28 3.31 -0.76
CA VAL A 21 -4.87 3.58 -0.48
C VAL A 21 -4.48 2.82 0.80
N ARG A 22 -3.33 2.16 0.75
CA ARG A 22 -2.72 1.49 1.90
C ARG A 22 -1.30 1.99 2.10
N LEU A 23 -0.97 2.34 3.33
CA LEU A 23 0.39 2.67 3.75
C LEU A 23 0.93 1.53 4.62
N ASP A 24 2.02 0.93 4.17
CA ASP A 24 2.77 -0.08 4.91
C ASP A 24 4.15 0.47 5.30
N HIS A 25 4.64 0.10 6.48
CA HIS A 25 6.00 0.38 6.93
C HIS A 25 6.83 -0.91 6.89
N TYR A 26 7.97 -0.86 6.21
CA TYR A 26 8.90 -1.97 6.18
C TYR A 26 9.85 -1.89 7.37
N ASP A 27 9.78 -2.89 8.26
CA ASP A 27 10.58 -2.99 9.48
C ASP A 27 10.93 -4.45 9.75
N ALA A 28 12.15 -4.72 10.23
CA ALA A 28 12.62 -6.07 10.57
C ALA A 28 12.26 -7.13 9.50
N GLU A 29 12.53 -6.81 8.23
CA GLU A 29 12.28 -7.68 7.08
C GLU A 29 10.81 -8.04 6.83
N THR A 30 9.89 -7.26 7.42
CA THR A 30 8.44 -7.49 7.33
C THR A 30 7.72 -6.18 6.98
N TRP A 31 6.64 -6.27 6.21
CA TRP A 31 5.71 -5.17 6.00
C TRP A 31 4.65 -5.15 7.10
N ARG A 32 4.51 -4.03 7.80
CA ARG A 32 3.43 -3.80 8.77
C ARG A 32 2.48 -2.73 8.27
N LEU A 33 1.19 -3.02 8.32
CA LEU A 33 0.16 -2.04 7.97
C LEU A 33 0.22 -0.84 8.94
N VAL A 34 0.26 0.36 8.38
CA VAL A 34 0.17 1.62 9.14
C VAL A 34 -1.26 2.15 9.08
N GLN A 35 -1.83 2.28 7.89
CA GLN A 35 -3.19 2.80 7.71
C GLN A 35 -3.75 2.44 6.33
N GLU A 36 -5.07 2.26 6.27
CA GLU A 36 -5.87 2.16 5.04
C GLU A 36 -6.89 3.30 4.98
N GLY A 37 -7.28 3.67 3.76
CA GLY A 37 -8.35 4.62 3.51
C GLY A 37 -8.62 4.78 2.02
N GLU A 38 -9.39 5.80 1.68
CA GLU A 38 -9.74 6.11 0.29
C GLU A 38 -9.43 7.58 -0.01
N THR A 39 -9.13 7.88 -1.27
CA THR A 39 -8.97 9.27 -1.71
C THR A 39 -10.28 10.04 -1.62
N ASP A 40 -10.19 11.30 -1.17
CA ASP A 40 -11.31 12.22 -1.11
C ASP A 40 -11.74 12.72 -2.50
N ALA A 41 -12.74 13.62 -2.54
CA ALA A 41 -13.24 14.21 -3.78
C ALA A 41 -12.19 14.99 -4.58
N SER A 42 -11.10 15.42 -3.94
CA SER A 42 -9.95 16.06 -4.59
C SER A 42 -8.87 15.05 -5.02
N GLY A 43 -9.17 13.75 -4.94
CA GLY A 43 -8.24 12.67 -5.26
C GLY A 43 -7.11 12.52 -4.24
N ARG A 44 -7.26 13.05 -3.02
CA ARG A 44 -6.19 13.09 -2.02
C ARG A 44 -6.46 12.17 -0.87
N TRP A 45 -5.39 11.62 -0.32
CA TRP A 45 -5.42 10.94 0.96
C TRP A 45 -4.21 11.40 1.77
N SER A 46 -4.40 11.65 3.06
CA SER A 46 -3.34 12.18 3.94
C SER A 46 -3.42 11.54 5.31
N LEU A 47 -2.26 11.27 5.89
CA LEU A 47 -2.10 10.71 7.21
C LEU A 47 -1.11 11.55 8.01
N SER A 48 -1.55 11.95 9.20
CA SER A 48 -0.66 12.53 10.22
C SER A 48 -0.09 11.39 11.06
N LEU A 49 1.22 11.24 11.02
CA LEU A 49 1.93 10.25 11.83
C LEU A 49 2.30 10.87 13.18
N PRO A 50 2.00 10.20 14.30
CA PRO A 50 2.55 10.60 15.59
C PRO A 50 4.09 10.57 15.52
N GLU A 51 4.76 11.39 16.32
CA GLU A 51 6.20 11.24 16.49
C GLU A 51 6.51 9.84 17.02
N ALA A 52 7.47 9.16 16.38
CA ALA A 52 7.84 7.80 16.71
C ALA A 52 8.27 7.73 18.18
N GLY A 53 7.41 7.16 19.04
CA GLY A 53 7.61 7.11 20.49
C GLY A 53 6.34 7.25 21.33
N ALA A 54 5.21 7.66 20.77
CA ALA A 54 3.93 7.53 21.48
C ALA A 54 3.55 6.03 21.54
N PRO A 55 3.36 5.44 22.73
CA PRO A 55 2.89 4.07 22.80
C PRO A 55 1.55 4.00 22.07
N ALA A 56 1.48 3.15 21.05
CA ALA A 56 0.20 2.69 20.55
C ALA A 56 -0.56 2.17 21.78
N ASP A 57 -1.74 2.71 22.04
CA ASP A 57 -2.64 2.25 23.09
C ASP A 57 -2.87 0.76 22.86
N ALA A 58 -2.05 -0.08 23.50
CA ALA A 58 -2.16 -1.51 23.44
C ALA A 58 -3.48 -1.84 24.13
N PRO A 59 -4.33 -2.72 23.58
CA PRO A 59 -5.49 -3.18 24.33
C PRO A 59 -4.96 -3.79 25.63
N ALA A 60 -5.26 -3.11 26.75
CA ALA A 60 -5.14 -3.71 28.06
C ALA A 60 -5.99 -4.98 28.05
N ASP A 61 -5.39 -6.08 28.49
CA ASP A 61 -5.95 -7.45 28.53
C ASP A 61 -5.74 -8.32 27.28
N ALA A 62 -4.49 -8.77 27.08
CA ALA A 62 -4.23 -10.08 26.48
C ALA A 62 -3.58 -10.98 27.53
N PRO A 63 -4.18 -12.14 27.91
CA PRO A 63 -3.59 -13.02 28.91
C PRO A 63 -2.28 -13.61 28.39
N ALA A 64 -1.24 -13.51 29.22
CA ALA A 64 0.06 -14.12 29.02
C ALA A 64 -0.02 -15.64 29.21
N ASP A 65 -0.58 -16.37 28.24
CA ASP A 65 -0.27 -17.78 27.96
C ASP A 65 -1.15 -18.25 26.78
N ALA A 66 -0.64 -18.16 25.56
CA ALA A 66 -1.20 -18.88 24.42
C ALA A 66 -0.05 -19.60 23.71
N PRO A 67 -0.06 -20.95 23.63
CA PRO A 67 1.00 -21.69 22.97
C PRO A 67 0.96 -21.41 21.47
N ALA A 68 2.14 -21.15 20.91
CA ALA A 68 2.36 -21.13 19.48
C ALA A 68 2.17 -22.56 18.94
N ASP A 69 1.09 -22.80 18.19
CA ASP A 69 0.98 -24.00 17.35
C ASP A 69 0.36 -23.68 15.99
N GLY A 70 1.19 -23.90 14.97
CA GLY A 70 0.88 -24.59 13.71
C GLY A 70 -0.41 -24.25 12.95
N GLY A 71 -0.25 -23.62 11.78
CA GLY A 71 -1.30 -23.57 10.77
C GLY A 71 -0.77 -23.15 9.40
N ALA A 72 -0.07 -24.05 8.72
CA ALA A 72 0.41 -23.86 7.35
C ALA A 72 -0.73 -23.85 6.33
N ALA A 73 -0.59 -22.99 5.30
CA ALA A 73 -1.06 -23.28 3.95
C ALA A 73 -0.21 -22.51 2.91
N ALA A 74 0.91 -23.10 2.52
CA ALA A 74 1.41 -23.04 1.14
C ALA A 74 0.79 -24.24 0.38
N PRO A 75 0.85 -24.39 -0.96
CA PRO A 75 1.74 -23.69 -1.91
C PRO A 75 1.14 -23.32 -3.28
N ALA A 76 1.84 -22.46 -4.02
CA ALA A 76 1.93 -22.61 -5.47
C ALA A 76 3.35 -22.26 -5.90
N SER A 77 4.13 -23.31 -6.10
CA SER A 77 5.48 -23.28 -6.64
C SER A 77 5.48 -22.80 -8.10
N GLY A 78 6.45 -21.95 -8.40
CA GLY A 78 6.91 -21.61 -9.75
C GLY A 78 8.35 -21.11 -9.65
N GLU A 79 9.30 -22.05 -9.64
CA GLU A 79 10.75 -21.80 -9.66
C GLU A 79 11.20 -21.18 -10.99
N GLY A 80 12.17 -20.24 -10.94
CA GLY A 80 12.97 -19.87 -12.11
C GLY A 80 13.69 -18.51 -12.01
N PRO A 81 15.04 -18.42 -12.17
CA PRO A 81 15.87 -17.28 -11.78
C PRO A 81 16.22 -16.35 -12.95
N GLY A 82 16.64 -15.09 -12.69
CA GLY A 82 17.34 -14.30 -13.72
C GLY A 82 17.22 -12.78 -13.60
N ASP A 83 18.30 -12.17 -13.11
CA ASP A 83 19.02 -11.03 -13.70
C ASP A 83 18.27 -9.95 -14.50
N GLY A 84 18.38 -8.71 -14.03
CA GLY A 84 18.70 -7.58 -14.93
C GLY A 84 17.58 -7.02 -15.83
N PRO A 85 17.81 -5.83 -16.41
CA PRO A 85 16.75 -4.82 -16.63
C PRO A 85 16.09 -4.89 -18.03
N GLY A 86 14.81 -4.48 -18.15
CA GLY A 86 14.09 -4.48 -19.44
C GLY A 86 12.86 -3.54 -19.52
N PRO A 87 12.38 -3.21 -20.74
CA PRO A 87 12.04 -1.83 -21.11
C PRO A 87 10.56 -1.38 -21.00
N ALA A 88 10.41 -0.05 -21.12
CA ALA A 88 9.24 0.84 -21.17
C ALA A 88 7.90 0.30 -21.72
N ALA A 89 6.80 0.79 -21.14
CA ALA A 89 5.50 0.82 -21.81
C ALA A 89 5.28 2.20 -22.48
N PRO A 90 4.87 2.25 -23.76
CA PRO A 90 4.78 3.48 -24.55
C PRO A 90 3.57 4.34 -24.19
N ALA A 91 3.79 5.66 -24.20
CA ALA A 91 2.74 6.66 -24.15
C ALA A 91 1.76 6.50 -25.33
N ALA A 92 0.47 6.44 -25.01
CA ALA A 92 -0.61 6.36 -25.98
C ALA A 92 -0.56 7.56 -26.95
N ARG A 93 -0.44 7.28 -28.25
CA ARG A 93 -0.71 8.25 -29.32
C ARG A 93 -2.06 7.92 -29.96
N LEU A 94 -3.05 8.77 -29.70
CA LEU A 94 -4.29 8.87 -30.46
C LEU A 94 -3.99 9.37 -31.87
N THR A 95 -4.37 8.60 -32.89
CA THR A 95 -4.49 9.11 -34.26
C THR A 95 -5.92 8.84 -34.71
N GLY A 96 -6.76 9.88 -34.66
CA GLY A 96 -8.08 9.89 -35.30
C GLY A 96 -7.92 10.08 -36.80
N GLY A 97 -8.64 9.29 -37.57
CA GLY A 97 -8.68 9.39 -39.03
C GLY A 97 -9.61 10.49 -39.52
N LEU A 98 -9.33 10.94 -40.74
CA LEU A 98 -10.26 11.23 -41.83
C LEU A 98 -9.55 10.88 -43.14
#